data_AF-A0A924ZP93-F1
#
_entry.id   AF-A0A924ZP93-F1
#
_cell.length_a   1.000
_cell.length_b   1.000
_cell.length_c   1.000
_cell.angle_alpha   90.00
_cell.angle_beta   90.00
_cell.angle_gamma   90.00
#
_symmetry.space_group_name_H-M   'P 1'
#
loop_
_entity.id
_entity.type
_entity.pdbx_description
1 polymer ?
#
loop_
_entity_poly.entity_id
_entity_poly.type
_entity_poly.pdbx_seq_one_letter_code
_entity_poly.pdbx_strand_id
1 'polypeptide(L)'
;MSVGLALYAVACLLMLAQGGTSGNVARVVAAAWLASPLIMATVRMFLEAAQPKDMFSWRTQSWMFLFGDIIFLPFAFAAAAFGWQKLDTTGGQWYTNVWWLLTAAAIGIISGVIFHQLDVVNYAKDGMELALNSPSKWAHDFVAYPVLFAGLVYLGIPIVFSSLFRPYGILTLVGIALWGLMGVRDAGLILSPLKASDLHPKWDQEKFSVIS
;
A
#
# COMPACT_ATOMS: atom_id res chain seq x y z
N MET A 1 -12.36 6.76 -15.66
CA MET A 1 -11.48 6.79 -14.46
C MET A 1 -10.49 5.62 -14.39
N SER A 2 -10.78 4.44 -14.96
CA SER A 2 -10.00 3.19 -14.77
C SER A 2 -8.60 3.17 -15.41
N VAL A 3 -8.42 3.68 -16.64
CA VAL A 3 -7.11 3.60 -17.34
C VAL A 3 -6.05 4.46 -16.66
N GLY A 4 -6.40 5.65 -16.17
CA GLY A 4 -5.46 6.56 -15.50
C GLY A 4 -4.91 5.99 -14.20
N LEU A 5 -5.77 5.38 -13.36
CA LEU A 5 -5.36 4.73 -12.12
C LEU A 5 -4.48 3.51 -12.37
N ALA A 6 -4.80 2.71 -13.40
CA ALA A 6 -3.97 1.58 -13.79
C ALA A 6 -2.57 2.02 -14.25
N LEU A 7 -2.48 3.06 -15.10
CA LEU A 7 -1.20 3.63 -15.53
C LEU A 7 -0.40 4.20 -14.35
N TYR A 8 -1.08 4.86 -13.42
CA TYR A 8 -0.47 5.36 -12.19
C TYR A 8 0.09 4.24 -11.31
N ALA A 9 -0.67 3.15 -11.12
CA ALA A 9 -0.23 1.98 -10.37
C ALA A 9 1.01 1.34 -11.02
N VAL A 10 0.98 1.15 -12.35
CA VAL A 10 2.12 0.63 -13.11
C VAL A 10 3.34 1.55 -12.96
N ALA A 11 3.17 2.87 -13.05
CA ALA A 11 4.26 3.83 -12.87
C ALA A 11 4.88 3.72 -11.48
N CYS A 12 4.07 3.66 -10.41
CA CYS A 12 4.57 3.50 -9.04
C CYS A 12 5.32 2.18 -8.85
N LEU A 13 4.79 1.06 -9.38
CA LEU A 13 5.46 -0.24 -9.31
C LEU A 13 6.80 -0.24 -10.06
N LEU A 14 6.84 0.35 -11.26
CA LEU A 14 8.08 0.49 -12.02
C LEU A 14 9.10 1.39 -11.29
N MET A 15 8.64 2.46 -10.63
CA MET A 15 9.52 3.30 -9.81
C MET A 15 10.09 2.54 -8.61
N LEU A 16 9.29 1.70 -7.92
CA LEU A 16 9.77 0.82 -6.86
C LEU A 16 10.80 -0.18 -7.40
N ALA A 17 10.49 -0.86 -8.50
CA ALA A 17 11.35 -1.88 -9.09
C ALA A 17 12.69 -1.28 -9.56
N GLN A 18 12.65 -0.20 -10.34
CA GLN A 18 13.85 0.49 -10.81
C GLN A 18 14.62 1.14 -9.67
N GLY A 19 13.93 1.71 -8.67
CA GLY A 19 14.56 2.30 -7.50
C GLY A 19 15.33 1.25 -6.69
N GLY A 20 14.73 0.08 -6.47
CA GLY A 20 15.39 -1.01 -5.77
C GLY A 20 16.60 -1.56 -6.54
N THR A 21 16.46 -1.85 -7.83
CA THR A 21 17.55 -2.41 -8.64
C THR A 21 18.71 -1.44 -8.85
N SER A 22 18.44 -0.13 -8.93
CA SER A 22 19.47 0.90 -9.00
C SER A 22 20.02 1.33 -7.64
N GLY A 23 19.48 0.80 -6.53
CA GLY A 23 19.83 1.23 -5.18
C GLY A 23 19.39 2.65 -4.83
N ASN A 24 18.50 3.28 -5.60
CA ASN A 24 17.99 4.61 -5.31
C ASN A 24 16.89 4.55 -4.25
N VAL A 25 17.30 4.55 -2.98
CA VAL A 25 16.41 4.47 -1.81
C VAL A 25 15.38 5.59 -1.80
N ALA A 26 15.77 6.82 -2.14
CA ALA A 26 14.87 7.96 -2.18
C ALA A 26 13.73 7.75 -3.18
N ARG A 27 14.02 7.15 -4.35
CA ARG A 27 12.99 6.80 -5.34
C ARG A 27 12.03 5.75 -4.81
N VAL A 28 12.53 4.72 -4.12
CA VAL A 28 11.67 3.66 -3.56
C VAL A 28 10.74 4.23 -2.47
N VAL A 29 11.29 5.05 -1.56
CA VAL A 29 10.50 5.74 -0.52
C VAL A 29 9.45 6.66 -1.13
N ALA A 30 9.83 7.48 -2.12
CA ALA A 30 8.89 8.35 -2.81
C ALA A 30 7.79 7.56 -3.53
N ALA A 31 8.13 6.43 -4.17
CA ALA A 31 7.16 5.58 -4.83
C ALA A 31 6.19 4.91 -3.84
N ALA A 32 6.67 4.51 -2.65
CA ALA A 32 5.80 4.01 -1.58
C ALA A 32 4.81 5.08 -1.09
N TRP A 33 5.28 6.32 -0.91
CA TRP A 33 4.40 7.43 -0.53
C TRP A 33 3.40 7.82 -1.63
N LEU A 34 3.83 7.80 -2.89
CA LEU A 34 2.93 8.00 -4.03
C LEU A 34 1.85 6.92 -4.04
N ALA A 35 2.25 5.65 -3.93
CA ALA A 35 1.34 4.52 -4.01
C ALA A 35 0.25 4.49 -2.92
N SER A 36 0.49 5.04 -1.72
CA SER A 36 -0.55 5.13 -0.68
C SER A 36 -0.81 6.55 -0.17
N PRO A 37 -0.05 7.12 0.78
CA PRO A 37 -0.52 8.29 1.51
C PRO A 37 -0.81 9.49 0.62
N LEU A 38 -0.05 9.70 -0.46
CA LEU A 38 -0.28 10.82 -1.37
C LEU A 38 -1.50 10.60 -2.26
N ILE A 39 -1.65 9.45 -2.91
CA ILE A 39 -2.84 9.20 -3.75
C ILE A 39 -4.11 9.20 -2.89
N MET A 40 -4.06 8.62 -1.70
CA MET A 40 -5.17 8.64 -0.74
C MET A 40 -5.50 10.06 -0.31
N ALA A 41 -4.50 10.88 0.01
CA ALA A 41 -4.71 12.28 0.36
C ALA A 41 -5.32 13.09 -0.77
N THR A 42 -4.78 12.97 -1.98
CA THR A 42 -5.32 13.66 -3.15
C THR A 42 -6.77 13.25 -3.39
N VAL A 43 -7.06 11.95 -3.41
CA VAL A 43 -8.43 11.48 -3.68
C VAL A 43 -9.40 11.95 -2.60
N ARG A 44 -9.05 11.83 -1.32
CA ARG A 44 -9.94 12.27 -0.22
C ARG A 44 -10.17 13.78 -0.21
N MET A 45 -9.14 14.59 -0.44
CA MET A 45 -9.29 16.05 -0.44
C MET A 45 -10.07 16.55 -1.65
N PHE A 46 -9.76 16.04 -2.86
CA PHE A 46 -10.29 16.59 -4.10
C PHE A 46 -11.60 15.93 -4.56
N LEU A 47 -11.83 14.65 -4.25
CA LEU A 47 -13.03 13.93 -4.69
C LEU A 47 -14.03 13.69 -3.55
N GLU A 48 -13.58 13.67 -2.29
CA GLU A 48 -14.45 13.42 -1.13
C GLU A 48 -14.60 14.64 -0.20
N ALA A 49 -14.00 15.78 -0.58
CA ALA A 49 -14.04 17.05 0.17
C ALA A 49 -13.58 16.94 1.64
N ALA A 50 -12.67 16.00 1.94
CA ALA A 50 -12.12 15.83 3.28
C ALA A 50 -11.27 17.04 3.69
N GLN A 51 -11.36 17.44 4.96
CA GLN A 51 -10.54 18.51 5.50
C GLN A 51 -9.12 17.99 5.81
N PRO A 52 -8.05 18.76 5.51
CA PRO A 52 -6.67 18.32 5.77
C PRO A 52 -6.40 17.92 7.23
N LYS A 53 -7.05 18.58 8.20
CA LYS A 53 -6.91 18.25 9.63
C LYS A 53 -7.38 16.83 9.97
N ASP A 54 -8.37 16.30 9.24
CA ASP A 54 -8.95 14.99 9.51
C ASP A 54 -8.08 13.86 8.94
N MET A 55 -7.17 14.20 8.02
CA MET A 55 -6.21 13.29 7.38
C MET A 55 -5.04 12.87 8.26
N PHE A 56 -4.72 13.65 9.29
CA PHE A 56 -3.61 13.40 10.21
C PHE A 56 -4.09 13.15 11.64
N SER A 57 -5.40 13.05 11.84
CA SER A 57 -6.00 12.81 13.15
C SER A 57 -5.99 11.32 13.48
N TRP A 58 -5.24 10.95 14.53
CA TRP A 58 -5.18 9.58 15.08
C TRP A 58 -6.51 9.06 15.62
N ARG A 59 -7.52 9.94 15.74
CA ARG A 59 -8.87 9.61 16.20
C ARG A 59 -9.80 9.16 15.08
N THR A 60 -9.52 9.62 13.86
CA THR A 60 -10.40 9.44 12.69
C THR A 60 -9.72 8.63 11.59
N GLN A 61 -8.40 8.49 11.63
CA GLN A 61 -7.64 7.71 10.66
C GLN A 61 -7.17 6.39 11.24
N SER A 62 -7.09 5.42 10.35
CA SER A 62 -6.42 4.14 10.57
C SER A 62 -4.96 4.35 11.00
N TRP A 63 -4.51 3.61 12.01
CA TRP A 63 -3.11 3.59 12.41
C TRP A 63 -2.23 2.90 11.38
N MET A 64 -2.79 1.92 10.67
CA MET A 64 -2.18 1.30 9.50
C MET A 64 -1.91 2.36 8.43
N PHE A 65 -2.80 3.33 8.23
CA PHE A 65 -2.52 4.48 7.36
C PHE A 65 -1.46 5.42 7.97
N LEU A 66 -1.69 5.94 9.19
CA LEU A 66 -0.85 7.00 9.77
C LEU A 66 0.58 6.58 10.10
N PHE A 67 0.77 5.37 10.59
CA PHE A 67 2.08 4.85 11.00
C PHE A 67 2.55 3.77 10.05
N GLY A 68 1.65 2.89 9.62
CA GLY A 68 1.99 1.84 8.68
C GLY A 68 2.45 2.41 7.33
N ASP A 69 1.58 3.12 6.63
CA ASP A 69 1.84 3.54 5.25
C ASP A 69 2.76 4.76 5.14
N ILE A 70 2.74 5.65 6.13
CA ILE A 70 3.59 6.86 6.14
C ILE A 70 5.00 6.57 6.63
N ILE A 71 5.17 5.61 7.57
CA ILE A 71 6.45 5.41 8.27
C ILE A 71 6.99 3.99 8.05
N PHE A 72 6.26 2.96 8.45
CA PHE A 72 6.80 1.59 8.52
C PHE A 72 7.00 0.94 7.15
N LEU A 73 6.08 1.14 6.20
CA LEU A 73 6.25 0.66 4.83
C LEU A 73 7.42 1.35 4.12
N PRO A 74 7.51 2.70 4.08
CA PRO A 74 8.69 3.38 3.53
C PRO A 74 10.00 2.93 4.17
N PHE A 75 10.01 2.67 5.48
CA PHE A 75 11.15 2.10 6.17
C PHE A 75 11.49 0.69 5.69
N ALA A 76 10.50 -0.22 5.57
CA ALA A 76 10.70 -1.57 5.05
C ALA A 76 11.25 -1.54 3.62
N PHE A 77 10.69 -0.67 2.79
CA PHE A 77 11.11 -0.44 1.42
C PHE A 77 12.53 0.12 1.32
N ALA A 78 12.89 1.07 2.18
CA ALA A 78 14.23 1.62 2.24
C ALA A 78 15.25 0.56 2.64
N ALA A 79 14.94 -0.25 3.67
CA ALA A 79 15.78 -1.35 4.09
C ALA A 79 15.97 -2.39 2.96
N ALA A 80 14.89 -2.76 2.28
CA ALA A 80 14.95 -3.67 1.13
C ALA A 80 15.82 -3.08 0.00
N ALA A 81 15.63 -1.81 -0.35
CA ALA A 81 16.41 -1.13 -1.38
C ALA A 81 17.92 -1.06 -1.05
N PHE A 82 18.29 -0.80 0.21
CA PHE A 82 19.68 -0.90 0.65
C PHE A 82 20.21 -2.33 0.55
N GLY A 83 19.38 -3.32 0.89
CA GLY A 83 19.72 -4.73 0.71
C GLY A 83 20.00 -5.09 -0.74
N TRP A 84 19.23 -4.53 -1.68
CA TRP A 84 19.36 -4.81 -3.13
C TRP A 84 20.71 -4.41 -3.69
N GLN A 85 21.30 -3.33 -3.18
CA GLN A 85 22.68 -2.94 -3.52
C GLN A 85 23.73 -3.97 -3.12
N LYS A 86 23.38 -4.93 -2.25
CA LYS A 86 24.27 -5.97 -1.74
C LYS A 86 23.97 -7.34 -2.34
N LEU A 87 22.94 -7.45 -3.18
CA LEU A 87 22.67 -8.65 -3.95
C LEU A 87 23.64 -8.75 -5.12
N ASP A 88 23.97 -9.98 -5.50
CA ASP A 88 24.65 -10.22 -6.75
C ASP A 88 23.65 -10.08 -7.90
N THR A 89 23.68 -8.95 -8.59
CA THR A 89 22.79 -8.69 -9.73
C THR A 89 23.41 -9.11 -11.07
N THR A 90 24.58 -9.77 -11.06
CA THR A 90 25.16 -10.30 -12.29
C THR A 90 24.31 -11.47 -12.81
N GLY A 91 24.28 -11.62 -14.14
CA GLY A 91 23.21 -12.33 -14.87
C GLY A 91 22.94 -13.77 -14.40
N GLY A 92 21.66 -14.16 -14.39
CA GLY A 92 21.21 -15.53 -14.12
C GLY A 92 20.43 -15.72 -12.81
N GLN A 93 20.35 -14.70 -11.96
CA GLN A 93 19.55 -14.77 -10.73
C GLN A 93 18.05 -14.66 -11.02
N TRP A 94 17.23 -15.45 -10.32
CA TRP A 94 15.78 -15.49 -10.55
C TRP A 94 15.11 -14.12 -10.29
N TYR A 95 15.62 -13.35 -9.33
CA TYR A 95 15.06 -12.05 -8.92
C TYR A 95 15.44 -10.90 -9.85
N THR A 96 16.39 -11.07 -10.77
CA THR A 96 16.74 -10.05 -11.78
C THR A 96 15.95 -10.23 -13.09
N ASN A 97 15.14 -11.29 -13.20
CA ASN A 97 14.33 -11.59 -14.37
C ASN A 97 13.01 -10.79 -14.37
N VAL A 98 12.57 -10.33 -15.54
CA VAL A 98 11.25 -9.67 -15.72
C VAL A 98 10.08 -10.53 -15.25
N TRP A 99 10.18 -11.86 -15.36
CA TRP A 99 9.15 -12.78 -14.87
C TRP A 99 8.94 -12.68 -13.36
N TRP A 100 9.97 -12.32 -12.60
CA TRP A 100 9.83 -12.08 -11.16
C TRP A 100 8.99 -10.83 -10.86
N LEU A 101 9.24 -9.73 -11.59
CA LEU A 101 8.42 -8.52 -11.47
C LEU A 101 6.96 -8.79 -11.83
N LEU A 102 6.69 -9.54 -12.90
CA LEU A 102 5.34 -9.92 -13.31
C LEU A 102 4.65 -10.81 -12.26
N THR A 103 5.40 -11.75 -11.67
CA THR A 103 4.90 -12.62 -10.59
C THR A 103 4.55 -11.80 -9.36
N ALA A 104 5.42 -10.86 -8.96
CA ALA A 104 5.17 -9.98 -7.83
C ALA A 104 3.96 -9.06 -8.09
N ALA A 105 3.82 -8.52 -9.30
CA ALA A 105 2.65 -7.74 -9.71
C ALA A 105 1.35 -8.55 -9.61
N ALA A 106 1.35 -9.80 -10.09
CA ALA A 106 0.21 -10.69 -10.00
C ALA A 106 -0.17 -10.97 -8.54
N ILE A 107 0.81 -11.24 -7.67
CA ILE A 107 0.59 -11.42 -6.23
C ILE A 107 -0.03 -10.16 -5.62
N GLY A 108 0.48 -8.97 -5.95
CA GLY A 108 -0.09 -7.71 -5.48
C GLY A 108 -1.56 -7.54 -5.88
N ILE A 109 -1.90 -7.79 -7.15
CA ILE A 109 -3.29 -7.74 -7.63
C ILE A 109 -4.19 -8.71 -6.85
N ILE A 110 -3.74 -9.96 -6.67
CA ILE A 110 -4.46 -10.98 -5.89
C ILE A 110 -4.69 -10.50 -4.45
N SER A 111 -3.67 -9.93 -3.81
CA SER A 111 -3.78 -9.37 -2.46
C SER A 111 -4.84 -8.27 -2.41
N GLY A 112 -4.84 -7.31 -3.35
CA GLY A 112 -5.85 -6.25 -3.41
C GLY A 112 -7.28 -6.79 -3.52
N VAL A 113 -7.49 -7.80 -4.38
CA VAL A 113 -8.80 -8.47 -4.51
C VAL A 113 -9.21 -9.15 -3.21
N ILE A 114 -8.30 -9.87 -2.55
CA ILE A 114 -8.59 -10.53 -1.27
C ILE A 114 -8.99 -9.52 -0.20
N PHE A 115 -8.22 -8.43 -0.05
CA PHE A 115 -8.54 -7.38 0.93
C PHE A 115 -9.90 -6.72 0.62
N HIS A 116 -10.17 -6.42 -0.65
CA HIS A 116 -11.48 -5.88 -1.04
C HIS A 116 -12.63 -6.81 -0.64
N GLN A 117 -12.49 -8.13 -0.86
CA GLN A 117 -13.52 -9.10 -0.47
C GLN A 117 -13.71 -9.20 1.05
N LEU A 118 -12.63 -9.09 1.83
CA LEU A 118 -12.72 -9.04 3.29
C LEU A 118 -13.47 -7.78 3.74
N ASP A 119 -13.21 -6.64 3.11
CA ASP A 119 -13.89 -5.40 3.42
C ASP A 119 -15.35 -5.40 2.98
N VAL A 120 -15.73 -6.06 1.89
CA VAL A 120 -17.15 -6.27 1.53
C VAL A 120 -17.91 -6.91 2.70
N VAL A 121 -17.34 -7.96 3.31
CA VAL A 121 -17.95 -8.66 4.45
C VAL A 121 -18.01 -7.76 5.69
N ASN A 122 -16.95 -7.02 5.98
CA ASN A 122 -16.89 -6.16 7.17
C ASN A 122 -17.83 -4.95 7.05
N TYR A 123 -17.89 -4.31 5.90
CA TYR A 123 -18.72 -3.13 5.67
C TYR A 123 -20.21 -3.49 5.64
N ALA A 124 -20.57 -4.69 5.18
CA ALA A 124 -21.94 -5.18 5.24
C ALA A 124 -22.43 -5.39 6.68
N LYS A 125 -21.56 -5.87 7.58
CA LYS A 125 -21.90 -6.00 9.01
C LYS A 125 -22.22 -4.66 9.67
N ASP A 126 -21.62 -3.59 9.18
CA ASP A 126 -21.77 -2.23 9.70
C ASP A 126 -22.83 -1.40 8.95
N GLY A 127 -23.50 -1.95 7.93
CA GLY A 127 -24.47 -1.21 7.09
C GLY A 127 -23.84 -0.03 6.32
N MET A 128 -22.60 -0.22 5.88
CA MET A 128 -21.72 0.77 5.25
C MET A 128 -21.29 0.36 3.83
N GLU A 129 -21.99 -0.56 3.17
CA GLU A 129 -21.60 -1.13 1.86
C GLU A 129 -21.36 -0.05 0.80
N LEU A 130 -22.11 1.06 0.84
CA LEU A 130 -21.94 2.18 -0.09
C LEU A 130 -20.57 2.85 0.01
N ALA A 131 -19.88 2.78 1.15
CA ALA A 131 -18.53 3.31 1.29
C ALA A 131 -17.48 2.54 0.48
N LEU A 132 -17.78 1.29 0.08
CA LEU A 132 -16.94 0.50 -0.83
C LEU A 132 -16.82 1.13 -2.22
N ASN A 133 -17.79 1.96 -2.60
CA ASN A 133 -17.80 2.67 -3.88
C ASN A 133 -17.13 4.03 -3.82
N SER A 134 -16.58 4.44 -2.66
CA SER A 134 -15.89 5.71 -2.54
C SER A 134 -14.59 5.72 -3.37
N PRO A 135 -14.23 6.85 -4.02
CA PRO A 135 -13.00 6.96 -4.79
C PRO A 135 -11.75 6.59 -3.99
N SER A 136 -11.67 6.97 -2.71
CA SER A 136 -10.53 6.63 -1.85
C SER A 136 -10.44 5.13 -1.62
N LYS A 137 -11.57 4.45 -1.44
CA LYS A 137 -11.59 2.99 -1.27
C LYS A 137 -11.14 2.27 -2.53
N TRP A 138 -11.55 2.73 -3.70
CA TRP A 138 -11.05 2.21 -4.98
C TRP A 138 -9.54 2.41 -5.17
N ALA A 139 -9.03 3.61 -4.85
CA ALA A 139 -7.59 3.87 -4.91
C ALA A 139 -6.82 2.98 -3.92
N HIS A 140 -7.36 2.79 -2.71
CA HIS A 140 -6.76 1.93 -1.71
C HIS A 140 -6.67 0.47 -2.17
N ASP A 141 -7.80 -0.12 -2.58
CA ASP A 141 -7.90 -1.55 -2.84
C ASP A 141 -7.26 -1.98 -4.18
N PHE A 142 -7.31 -1.11 -5.18
CA PHE A 142 -6.88 -1.43 -6.55
C PHE A 142 -5.61 -0.72 -7.01
N VAL A 143 -5.09 0.24 -6.25
CA VAL A 143 -3.80 0.89 -6.52
C VAL A 143 -2.84 0.66 -5.37
N ALA A 144 -3.17 1.16 -4.17
CA ALA A 144 -2.23 1.16 -3.05
C ALA A 144 -1.82 -0.25 -2.64
N TYR A 145 -2.78 -1.10 -2.30
CA TYR A 145 -2.50 -2.48 -1.91
C TYR A 145 -1.77 -3.28 -2.99
N PRO A 146 -2.23 -3.32 -4.24
CA PRO A 146 -1.51 -4.05 -5.27
C PRO A 146 -0.08 -3.58 -5.48
N VAL A 147 0.16 -2.27 -5.53
CA VAL A 147 1.50 -1.70 -5.75
C VAL A 147 2.42 -1.96 -4.57
N LEU A 148 1.94 -1.72 -3.35
CA LEU A 148 2.75 -1.89 -2.14
C LEU A 148 3.04 -3.37 -1.87
N PHE A 149 2.05 -4.27 -1.99
CA PHE A 149 2.31 -5.71 -1.87
C PHE A 149 3.24 -6.22 -2.95
N ALA A 150 3.01 -5.85 -4.21
CA ALA A 150 3.92 -6.23 -5.30
C ALA A 150 5.34 -5.71 -5.04
N GLY A 151 5.48 -4.48 -4.56
CA GLY A 151 6.77 -3.92 -4.16
C GLY A 151 7.44 -4.71 -3.04
N LEU A 152 6.70 -5.05 -1.97
CA LEU A 152 7.22 -5.81 -0.84
C LEU A 152 7.65 -7.22 -1.27
N VAL A 153 6.88 -7.86 -2.15
CA VAL A 153 7.21 -9.16 -2.72
C VAL A 153 8.46 -9.03 -3.59
N TYR A 154 8.45 -8.12 -4.55
CA TYR A 154 9.54 -7.93 -5.51
C TYR A 154 10.85 -7.58 -4.81
N LEU A 155 10.82 -6.58 -3.91
CA LEU A 155 12.00 -6.07 -3.24
C LEU A 155 12.38 -6.87 -2.00
N GLY A 156 11.40 -7.27 -1.18
CA GLY A 156 11.63 -7.88 0.11
C GLY A 156 12.03 -9.35 0.04
N ILE A 157 11.36 -10.17 -0.79
CA ILE A 157 11.63 -11.62 -0.83
C ILE A 157 13.08 -11.91 -1.22
N PRO A 158 13.67 -11.34 -2.29
CA PRO A 158 15.07 -11.60 -2.60
C PRO A 158 15.99 -11.31 -1.42
N ILE A 159 15.79 -10.19 -0.71
CA ILE A 159 16.62 -9.80 0.45
C ILE A 159 16.49 -10.74 1.63
N VAL A 160 15.26 -11.16 1.94
CA VAL A 160 14.96 -12.05 3.05
C VAL A 160 15.53 -13.45 2.77
N PHE A 161 15.39 -13.97 1.55
CA PHE A 161 15.76 -15.35 1.22
C PHE A 161 17.21 -15.52 0.78
N SER A 162 17.82 -14.55 0.10
CA SER A 162 19.22 -14.64 -0.33
C SER A 162 20.21 -14.45 0.81
N SER A 163 19.74 -13.93 1.95
CA SER A 163 20.60 -13.63 3.09
C SER A 163 19.84 -13.58 4.40
N LEU A 164 19.46 -14.77 4.91
CA LEU A 164 18.78 -14.94 6.20
C LEU A 164 19.52 -14.35 7.42
N PHE A 165 20.76 -13.84 7.24
CA PHE A 165 21.56 -13.20 8.30
C PHE A 165 22.12 -11.80 7.96
N ARG A 166 21.57 -11.09 6.96
CA ARG A 166 21.97 -9.70 6.71
C ARG A 166 21.03 -8.71 7.39
N PRO A 167 21.57 -7.62 7.99
CA PRO A 167 20.79 -6.65 8.75
C PRO A 167 19.62 -6.07 7.95
N TYR A 168 19.76 -5.88 6.63
CA TYR A 168 18.72 -5.32 5.77
C TYR A 168 17.47 -6.21 5.63
N GLY A 169 17.63 -7.54 5.59
CA GLY A 169 16.49 -8.47 5.57
C GLY A 169 15.71 -8.42 6.87
N ILE A 170 16.42 -8.40 8.01
CA ILE A 170 15.82 -8.23 9.33
C ILE A 170 15.07 -6.90 9.42
N LEU A 171 15.69 -5.78 9.02
CA LEU A 171 15.04 -4.47 9.04
C LEU A 171 13.80 -4.41 8.14
N THR A 172 13.84 -5.07 6.98
CA THR A 172 12.67 -5.19 6.10
C THR A 172 11.53 -5.94 6.81
N LEU A 173 11.84 -7.09 7.42
CA LEU A 173 10.85 -7.86 8.19
C LEU A 173 10.32 -7.10 9.40
N VAL A 174 11.16 -6.35 10.12
CA VAL A 174 10.74 -5.48 11.22
C VAL A 174 9.76 -4.42 10.73
N GLY A 175 10.04 -3.75 9.61
CA GLY A 175 9.12 -2.78 9.02
C GLY A 175 7.77 -3.40 8.64
N ILE A 176 7.79 -4.56 7.99
CA ILE A 176 6.57 -5.31 7.65
C ILE A 176 5.80 -5.74 8.92
N ALA A 177 6.50 -6.22 9.94
CA ALA A 177 5.89 -6.63 11.20
C ALA A 177 5.24 -5.44 11.92
N LEU A 178 5.92 -4.29 11.97
CA LEU A 178 5.37 -3.07 12.56
C LEU A 178 4.14 -2.57 11.78
N TRP A 179 4.17 -2.62 10.45
CA TRP A 179 3.00 -2.34 9.60
C TRP A 179 1.83 -3.29 9.91
N GLY A 180 2.09 -4.60 9.96
CA GLY A 180 1.08 -5.60 10.31
C GLY A 180 0.50 -5.41 11.71
N LEU A 181 1.32 -5.04 12.70
CA LEU A 181 0.87 -4.72 14.06
C LEU A 181 -0.09 -3.52 14.09
N MET A 182 0.11 -2.52 13.21
CA MET A 182 -0.85 -1.43 13.08
C MET A 182 -2.19 -1.90 12.51
N GLY A 183 -2.17 -2.82 11.55
CA GLY A 183 -3.38 -3.46 11.02
C GLY A 183 -4.13 -4.28 12.07
N VAL A 184 -3.41 -5.07 12.89
CA VAL A 184 -4.01 -5.84 14.01
C VAL A 184 -4.70 -4.90 15.00
N ARG A 185 -4.07 -3.76 15.30
CA ARG A 185 -4.66 -2.74 16.17
C ARG A 185 -5.93 -2.14 15.56
N ASP A 186 -5.91 -1.77 14.28
CA ASP A 186 -7.09 -1.21 13.60
C ASP A 186 -8.24 -2.21 13.48
N ALA A 187 -7.93 -3.50 13.31
CA ALA A 187 -8.91 -4.59 13.28
C ALA A 187 -9.65 -4.82 14.62
N GLY A 188 -9.38 -4.02 15.65
CA GLY A 188 -10.07 -4.12 16.92
C GLY A 188 -9.51 -5.17 17.88
N LEU A 189 -8.40 -5.84 17.51
CA LEU A 189 -7.86 -6.97 18.26
C LEU A 189 -7.02 -6.53 19.48
N ILE A 190 -6.69 -5.23 19.58
CA ILE A 190 -5.89 -4.66 20.67
C ILE A 190 -6.59 -3.46 21.34
N LEU A 191 -7.29 -2.63 20.57
CA LEU A 191 -8.06 -1.46 21.03
C LEU A 191 -9.39 -1.42 20.25
N SER A 192 -10.43 -0.74 20.75
CA SER A 192 -11.75 -0.70 20.08
C SER A 192 -11.64 -0.45 18.56
N PRO A 193 -12.31 -1.25 17.71
CA PRO A 193 -12.18 -1.13 16.27
C PRO A 193 -12.63 0.25 15.79
N LEU A 194 -11.90 0.80 14.81
CA LEU A 194 -12.39 1.94 14.05
C LEU A 194 -13.65 1.50 13.29
N LYS A 195 -14.73 2.27 13.38
CA LYS A 195 -15.94 1.95 12.62
C LYS A 195 -15.69 2.24 11.15
N ALA A 196 -16.29 1.45 10.26
CA ALA A 196 -16.21 1.70 8.82
C ALA A 196 -16.62 3.14 8.43
N SER A 197 -17.56 3.74 9.18
CA SER A 197 -17.99 5.13 9.05
C SER A 197 -16.90 6.17 9.28
N ASP A 198 -15.89 5.84 10.08
CA ASP A 198 -14.80 6.75 10.43
C ASP A 198 -13.69 6.70 9.35
N LEU A 199 -13.56 5.56 8.68
CA LEU A 199 -12.53 5.33 7.66
C LEU A 199 -12.93 5.92 6.30
N HIS A 200 -14.15 5.64 5.84
CA HIS A 200 -14.66 6.11 4.55
C HIS A 200 -16.07 6.69 4.68
N PRO A 201 -16.35 7.84 4.05
CA PRO A 201 -17.71 8.37 4.03
C PRO A 201 -18.64 7.44 3.23
N LYS A 202 -19.93 7.39 3.58
CA LYS A 202 -20.94 6.79 2.70
C LYS A 202 -20.92 7.55 1.38
N TRP A 203 -20.56 6.86 0.29
CA TRP A 203 -20.54 7.47 -1.03
C TRP A 203 -21.96 7.55 -1.58
N ASP A 204 -22.47 8.77 -1.68
CA ASP A 204 -23.75 9.06 -2.32
C ASP A 204 -23.48 9.36 -3.80
N GLN A 205 -23.75 8.37 -4.66
CA GLN A 205 -23.55 8.53 -6.10
C GLN A 205 -24.37 9.69 -6.68
N GLU A 206 -25.56 9.99 -6.14
CA GLU A 206 -26.45 11.05 -6.64
C GLU A 206 -25.93 12.44 -6.27
N LYS A 207 -25.28 12.58 -5.10
CA LYS A 207 -24.68 13.86 -4.66
C LYS A 207 -23.42 14.23 -5.45
N PHE A 208 -22.71 13.24 -5.99
CA PHE A 208 -21.43 13.45 -6.69
C PHE A 208 -21.47 13.18 -8.21
N SER A 209 -22.59 12.71 -8.77
CA SER A 209 -22.81 12.60 -10.22
C SER A 209 -22.97 13.94 -10.94
N VAL A 210 -22.98 15.06 -10.20
CA VAL A 210 -23.13 16.43 -10.74
C VAL A 210 -21.81 16.98 -11.31
N ILE A 211 -20.70 16.25 -11.14
CA ILE A 211 -19.40 16.58 -11.74
C ILE A 211 -19.12 15.56 -12.87
N SER A 212 -19.92 15.60 -13.93
CA SER A 212 -19.67 14.89 -15.18
C SER A 212 -19.62 15.86 -16.35
#